data_AF-A0A3M1SGE7-F1
#
_entry.id   AF-A0A3M1SGE7-F1
#
_cell.length_a   1.000
_cell.length_b   1.000
_cell.length_c   1.000
_cell.angle_alpha   90.00
_cell.angle_beta   90.00
_cell.angle_gamma   90.00
#
_symmetry.space_group_name_H-M   'P 1'
#
loop_
_entity.id
_entity.type
_entity.pdbx_description
1 polymer ?
#
loop_
_entity_poly.entity_id
_entity_poly.type
_entity_poly.pdbx_seq_one_letter_code
_entity_poly.pdbx_strand_id
1 'polypeptide(L)'
;MKRGFSFREGKRAVTYVPKQGTALGVCATFNRRYLCCHVHVLRSVHNCPYECTYCFLQNYLTDGQMKIVADTDALMDEVRGLTGGAPWRLFRIGTWELGDSLALDRESGQAGKLIEGFAGLENAVLELKTKSSVVDGILGVKHGGKTVVSWSLNTPFIIEREERGT
;
A
#
# COMPACT_ATOMS: atom_id res chain seq x y z
N MET A 1 -20.77 -23.31 11.36
CA MET A 1 -20.86 -22.16 10.44
C MET A 1 -20.20 -20.96 11.12
N LYS A 2 -18.91 -20.69 10.84
CA LYS A 2 -18.20 -19.56 11.47
C LYS A 2 -18.88 -18.28 10.97
N ARG A 3 -19.50 -17.49 11.86
CA ARG A 3 -19.97 -16.14 11.52
C ARG A 3 -18.75 -15.36 11.05
N GLY A 4 -18.62 -15.15 9.74
CA GLY A 4 -17.64 -14.22 9.21
C GLY A 4 -17.99 -12.86 9.78
N PHE A 5 -17.02 -12.19 10.41
CA PHE A 5 -17.17 -10.79 10.80
C PHE A 5 -17.63 -9.99 9.57
N SER A 6 -18.57 -9.07 9.74
CA SER A 6 -18.86 -8.11 8.68
C SER A 6 -17.58 -7.36 8.29
N PHE A 7 -17.49 -6.91 7.04
CA PHE A 7 -16.32 -6.20 6.54
C PHE A 7 -15.90 -5.02 7.45
N ARG A 8 -16.88 -4.38 8.11
CA ARG A 8 -16.67 -3.31 9.09
C ARG A 8 -16.13 -3.82 10.43
N GLU A 9 -16.69 -4.91 10.97
CA GLU A 9 -16.23 -5.50 12.23
C GLU A 9 -14.79 -6.01 12.16
N GLY A 10 -14.34 -6.43 10.97
CA GLY A 10 -12.95 -6.84 10.75
C GLY A 10 -11.93 -5.71 10.91
N LYS A 11 -12.34 -4.44 10.80
CA LYS A 11 -11.45 -3.27 10.86
C LYS A 11 -11.17 -2.77 12.28
N ARG A 12 -11.54 -3.52 13.32
CA ARG A 12 -11.35 -3.09 14.71
C ARG A 12 -9.93 -3.25 15.23
N ALA A 13 -9.14 -4.12 14.60
CA ALA A 13 -7.79 -4.41 15.01
C ALA A 13 -6.92 -4.71 13.80
N VAL A 14 -5.63 -4.42 13.94
CA VAL A 14 -4.61 -4.76 12.97
C VAL A 14 -3.92 -6.05 13.39
N THR A 15 -3.76 -6.98 12.44
CA THR A 15 -3.04 -8.23 12.65
C THR A 15 -1.72 -8.22 11.89
N TYR A 16 -0.63 -8.54 12.58
CA TYR A 16 0.64 -8.80 11.92
C TYR A 16 0.67 -10.22 11.38
N VAL A 17 1.01 -10.36 10.10
CA VAL A 17 1.12 -11.65 9.42
C VAL A 17 2.54 -11.85 8.89
N PRO A 18 3.06 -13.09 8.87
CA PRO A 18 4.31 -13.36 8.18
C PRO A 18 4.15 -13.11 6.68
N LYS A 19 5.24 -12.79 6.00
CA LYS A 19 5.25 -12.74 4.54
C LYS A 19 4.99 -14.15 3.99
N GLN A 20 3.98 -14.28 3.13
CA GLN A 20 3.65 -15.54 2.47
C GLN A 20 3.76 -15.38 0.96
N GLY A 21 4.55 -16.26 0.32
CA GLY A 21 4.74 -16.23 -1.13
C GLY A 21 5.32 -14.91 -1.63
N THR A 22 5.02 -14.59 -2.90
CA THR A 22 5.49 -13.36 -3.56
C THR A 22 4.59 -12.18 -3.20
N ALA A 23 5.17 -11.13 -2.62
CA ALA A 23 4.46 -9.91 -2.25
C ALA A 23 4.43 -8.86 -3.37
N LEU A 24 5.46 -8.81 -4.20
CA LEU A 24 5.62 -7.90 -5.33
C LEU A 24 4.92 -8.45 -6.57
N GLY A 25 4.26 -7.59 -7.33
CA GLY A 25 3.63 -7.97 -8.58
C GLY A 25 3.33 -6.78 -9.48
N VAL A 26 2.64 -7.03 -10.58
CA VAL A 26 2.07 -5.96 -11.41
C VAL A 26 0.74 -5.53 -10.83
N CYS A 27 0.35 -4.25 -11.06
CA CYS A 27 -0.97 -3.78 -10.63
C CYS A 27 -2.11 -4.54 -11.33
N ALA A 28 -3.27 -4.60 -10.68
CA ALA A 28 -4.48 -5.29 -11.15
C ALA A 28 -4.97 -4.81 -12.52
N THR A 29 -4.62 -3.59 -12.93
CA THR A 29 -5.00 -3.03 -14.23
C THR A 29 -3.94 -3.27 -15.31
N PHE A 30 -2.88 -4.02 -15.05
CA PHE A 30 -1.82 -4.27 -16.04
C PHE A 30 -2.40 -4.88 -17.32
N ASN A 31 -2.07 -4.27 -18.47
CA ASN A 31 -2.55 -4.74 -19.77
C ASN A 31 -1.58 -4.33 -20.88
N ARG A 32 -1.32 -5.25 -21.82
CA ARG A 32 -0.42 -5.02 -22.96
C ARG A 32 -1.12 -4.44 -24.20
N ARG A 33 -2.45 -4.35 -24.20
CA ARG A 33 -3.26 -3.86 -25.34
C ARG A 33 -3.39 -2.34 -25.40
N TYR A 34 -2.97 -1.63 -24.35
CA TYR A 34 -3.00 -0.17 -24.30
C TYR A 34 -1.75 0.39 -23.58
N LEU A 35 -1.54 1.71 -23.66
CA LEU A 35 -0.44 2.38 -22.97
C LEU A 35 -0.61 2.27 -21.44
N CYS A 36 0.07 1.30 -20.84
CA CYS A 36 0.00 1.02 -19.41
C CYS A 36 1.09 1.78 -18.64
N CYS A 37 0.76 2.27 -17.44
CA CYS A 37 1.71 2.96 -16.56
C CYS A 37 2.81 2.03 -16.00
N HIS A 38 2.65 0.71 -16.13
CA HIS A 38 3.60 -0.32 -15.69
C HIS A 38 4.05 -0.21 -14.23
N VAL A 39 3.17 0.31 -13.36
CA VAL A 39 3.42 0.35 -11.92
C VAL A 39 3.34 -1.06 -11.33
N HIS A 40 4.27 -1.35 -10.44
CA HIS A 40 4.28 -2.56 -9.62
C HIS A 40 3.65 -2.26 -8.27
N VAL A 41 3.22 -3.31 -7.61
CA VAL A 41 2.51 -3.25 -6.34
C VAL A 41 3.16 -4.21 -5.37
N LEU A 42 3.54 -3.69 -4.21
CA LEU A 42 4.09 -4.43 -3.09
C LEU A 42 2.95 -4.62 -2.09
N ARG A 43 2.45 -5.85 -1.98
CA ARG A 43 1.33 -6.21 -1.09
C ARG A 43 1.80 -6.27 0.37
N SER A 44 2.10 -5.11 0.94
CA SER A 44 2.64 -4.97 2.30
C SER A 44 1.55 -4.91 3.37
N VAL A 45 0.34 -4.51 2.97
CA VAL A 45 -0.86 -4.45 3.82
C VAL A 45 -2.08 -5.03 3.11
N HIS A 46 -3.08 -5.40 3.90
CA HIS A 46 -4.41 -5.75 3.43
C HIS A 46 -5.48 -4.99 4.21
N ASN A 47 -6.48 -4.49 3.48
CA ASN A 47 -7.55 -3.60 3.93
C ASN A 47 -7.04 -2.24 4.46
N CYS A 48 -7.95 -1.40 4.93
CA CYS A 48 -7.69 -0.06 5.45
C CYS A 48 -8.67 0.29 6.57
N PRO A 49 -8.39 1.31 7.42
CA PRO A 49 -9.27 1.68 8.53
C PRO A 49 -10.56 2.41 8.09
N TYR A 50 -10.68 2.75 6.81
CA TYR A 50 -11.73 3.63 6.31
C TYR A 50 -12.98 2.90 5.80
N GLU A 51 -14.12 3.57 5.84
CA GLU A 51 -15.42 3.03 5.43
C GLU A 51 -15.95 3.70 4.16
N CYS A 52 -15.06 3.92 3.18
CA CYS A 52 -15.46 4.43 1.87
C CYS A 52 -16.51 3.51 1.24
N THR A 53 -17.73 3.99 1.00
CA THR A 53 -18.87 3.19 0.49
C THR A 53 -18.60 2.62 -0.90
N TYR A 54 -17.86 3.36 -1.73
CA TYR A 54 -17.47 2.98 -3.09
C TYR A 54 -16.19 2.13 -3.14
N CYS A 55 -15.64 1.72 -1.98
CA CYS A 55 -14.36 1.01 -1.93
C CYS A 55 -14.44 -0.37 -2.60
N PHE A 56 -13.71 -0.55 -3.70
CA PHE A 56 -13.69 -1.81 -4.43
C PHE A 56 -13.15 -2.99 -3.61
N LEU A 57 -12.34 -2.73 -2.58
CA LEU A 57 -11.81 -3.77 -1.69
C LEU A 57 -12.91 -4.54 -0.95
N GLN A 58 -14.09 -3.93 -0.76
CA GLN A 58 -15.25 -4.60 -0.14
C GLN A 58 -15.73 -5.81 -0.95
N ASN A 59 -15.55 -5.79 -2.28
CA ASN A 59 -15.93 -6.88 -3.16
C ASN A 59 -14.73 -7.74 -3.59
N TYR A 60 -13.51 -7.29 -3.32
CA TYR A 60 -12.28 -7.99 -3.71
C TYR A 60 -11.69 -8.85 -2.58
N LEU A 61 -11.67 -8.34 -1.34
CA LEU A 61 -11.08 -9.05 -0.21
C LEU A 61 -12.05 -10.11 0.34
N THR A 62 -11.52 -11.26 0.73
CA THR A 62 -12.29 -12.38 1.28
C THR A 62 -12.63 -12.23 2.76
N ASP A 63 -11.99 -11.29 3.45
CA ASP A 63 -12.26 -10.95 4.85
C ASP A 63 -12.02 -9.45 5.11
N GLY A 64 -12.63 -8.95 6.18
CA GLY A 64 -12.53 -7.54 6.57
C GLY A 64 -11.34 -7.20 7.46
N GLN A 65 -10.42 -8.12 7.74
CA GLN A 65 -9.35 -7.85 8.70
C GLN A 65 -8.30 -6.91 8.11
N MET A 66 -7.80 -5.97 8.92
CA MET A 66 -6.61 -5.21 8.58
C MET A 66 -5.38 -6.04 8.90
N LYS A 67 -4.50 -6.24 7.90
CA LYS A 67 -3.29 -7.06 8.05
C LYS A 67 -2.07 -6.28 7.59
N ILE A 68 -0.97 -6.42 8.32
CA ILE A 68 0.34 -5.89 7.94
C ILE A 68 1.30 -7.07 7.81
N VAL A 69 2.06 -7.12 6.70
CA VAL A 69 3.19 -8.04 6.58
C VAL A 69 4.31 -7.56 7.51
N ALA A 70 4.63 -8.35 8.53
CA ALA A 70 5.53 -7.95 9.61
C ALA A 70 6.98 -7.75 9.14
N ASP A 71 7.43 -8.61 8.23
CA ASP A 71 8.81 -8.63 7.75
C ASP A 71 9.01 -7.66 6.57
N THR A 72 9.39 -6.43 6.90
CA THR A 72 9.62 -5.38 5.89
C THR A 72 10.90 -5.60 5.10
N ASP A 73 11.90 -6.26 5.70
CA ASP A 73 13.17 -6.56 5.01
C ASP A 73 12.94 -7.61 3.92
N ALA A 74 12.14 -8.64 4.21
CA ALA A 74 11.75 -9.63 3.21
C ALA A 74 10.90 -9.04 2.07
N LEU A 75 10.14 -7.97 2.32
CA LEU A 75 9.47 -7.22 1.25
C LEU A 75 10.49 -6.46 0.39
N MET A 76 11.45 -5.78 1.03
CA MET A 76 12.51 -5.05 0.34
C MET A 76 13.45 -5.97 -0.45
N ASP A 77 13.66 -7.21 -0.03
CA ASP A 77 14.42 -8.21 -0.80
C ASP A 77 13.79 -8.51 -2.16
N GLU A 78 12.46 -8.60 -2.25
CA GLU A 78 11.79 -8.76 -3.54
C GLU A 78 11.95 -7.53 -4.43
N VAL A 79 11.88 -6.33 -3.84
CA VAL A 79 12.13 -5.09 -4.56
C VAL A 79 13.55 -5.08 -5.12
N ARG A 80 14.57 -5.37 -4.29
CA ARG A 80 15.97 -5.47 -4.71
C ARG A 80 16.18 -6.51 -5.82
N GLY A 81 15.53 -7.67 -5.70
CA GLY A 81 15.59 -8.73 -6.70
C GLY A 81 15.04 -8.27 -8.06
N LEU A 82 13.88 -7.61 -8.07
CA LEU A 82 13.28 -7.07 -9.30
C LEU A 82 14.17 -5.99 -9.92
N THR A 83 14.62 -5.02 -9.12
CA THR A 83 15.33 -3.84 -9.62
C THR A 83 16.74 -4.19 -10.09
N GLY A 84 17.44 -5.08 -9.37
CA GLY A 84 18.76 -5.57 -9.73
C GLY A 84 18.76 -6.50 -10.95
N GLY A 85 17.64 -7.18 -11.23
CA GLY A 85 17.48 -8.00 -12.44
C GLY A 85 17.31 -7.19 -13.73
N ALA A 86 17.01 -5.89 -13.64
CA ALA A 86 16.82 -5.02 -14.80
C ALA A 86 17.27 -3.57 -14.50
N PRO A 87 18.59 -3.33 -14.30
CA PRO A 87 19.12 -2.03 -13.90
C PRO A 87 18.84 -0.90 -14.92
N TRP A 88 18.64 -1.24 -16.19
CA TRP A 88 18.34 -0.28 -17.27
C TRP A 88 16.90 0.26 -17.24
N ARG A 89 16.04 -0.26 -16.36
CA ARG A 89 14.63 0.10 -16.29
C ARG A 89 14.33 0.87 -15.01
N LEU A 90 13.51 1.92 -15.13
CA LEU A 90 12.91 2.58 -13.98
C LEU A 90 11.68 1.80 -13.49
N PHE A 91 11.64 1.54 -12.18
CA PHE A 91 10.52 0.90 -11.51
C PHE A 91 9.75 1.90 -10.65
N ARG A 92 8.42 1.87 -10.78
CA ARG A 92 7.50 2.57 -9.90
C ARG A 92 6.77 1.50 -9.09
N ILE A 93 6.86 1.55 -7.77
CA ILE A 93 6.36 0.49 -6.89
C ILE A 93 5.47 1.10 -5.81
N GLY A 94 4.27 0.57 -5.70
CA GLY A 94 3.24 1.08 -4.82
C GLY A 94 2.78 0.14 -3.73
N THR A 95 2.29 0.66 -2.62
CA THR A 95 1.76 -0.15 -1.50
C THR A 95 0.26 0.02 -1.28
N TRP A 96 -0.47 0.65 -2.22
CA TRP A 96 -1.89 1.02 -2.06
C TRP A 96 -2.90 0.02 -2.62
N GLU A 97 -2.46 -1.04 -3.32
CA GLU A 97 -3.38 -1.85 -4.12
C GLU A 97 -4.41 -2.59 -3.26
N LEU A 98 -3.97 -3.17 -2.15
CA LEU A 98 -4.83 -4.00 -1.30
C LEU A 98 -5.17 -3.33 0.03
N GLY A 99 -4.80 -2.08 0.23
CA GLY A 99 -5.01 -1.35 1.47
C GLY A 99 -4.39 0.05 1.41
N ASP A 100 -4.63 0.85 2.44
CA ASP A 100 -3.99 2.15 2.61
C ASP A 100 -2.82 1.98 3.59
N SER A 101 -1.62 1.69 3.05
CA SER A 101 -0.46 1.36 3.89
C SER A 101 -0.03 2.50 4.78
N LEU A 102 -0.20 3.75 4.33
CA LEU A 102 0.22 4.92 5.08
C LEU A 102 -0.79 5.25 6.19
N ALA A 103 -2.08 4.99 5.99
CA ALA A 103 -3.08 5.07 7.06
C ALA A 103 -2.82 4.08 8.21
N LEU A 104 -2.14 2.96 7.93
CA LEU A 104 -1.73 1.95 8.92
C LEU A 104 -0.29 2.16 9.43
N ASP A 105 0.33 3.31 9.13
CA ASP A 105 1.74 3.54 9.48
C ASP A 105 1.95 3.83 10.97
N ARG A 106 0.93 4.34 11.67
CA ARG A 106 0.99 4.53 13.14
C ARG A 106 1.24 3.21 13.85
N GLU A 107 0.63 2.14 13.36
CA GLU A 107 0.80 0.80 13.88
C GLU A 107 2.08 0.18 13.34
N SER A 108 2.32 0.27 12.02
CA SER A 108 3.36 -0.51 11.34
C SER A 108 4.78 0.07 11.43
N GLY A 109 4.93 1.39 11.41
CA GLY A 109 6.21 2.07 11.18
C GLY A 109 6.93 1.62 9.88
N GLN A 110 6.19 1.04 8.93
CA GLN A 110 6.75 0.39 7.75
C GLN A 110 7.12 1.41 6.67
N ALA A 111 6.39 2.52 6.54
CA ALA A 111 6.62 3.50 5.49
C ALA A 111 8.03 4.10 5.58
N GLY A 112 8.50 4.46 6.78
CA GLY A 112 9.86 4.96 6.97
C GLY A 112 10.94 3.98 6.49
N LYS A 113 10.82 2.69 6.86
CA LYS A 113 11.75 1.63 6.44
C LYS A 113 11.75 1.44 4.92
N LEU A 114 10.57 1.47 4.30
CA LEU A 114 10.45 1.38 2.84
C LEU A 114 11.08 2.62 2.18
N ILE A 115 10.84 3.83 2.69
CA ILE A 115 11.44 5.05 2.15
C ILE A 115 12.97 4.96 2.17
N GLU A 116 13.57 4.58 3.29
CA GLU A 116 15.02 4.41 3.41
C GLU A 116 15.55 3.32 2.47
N GLY A 117 14.83 2.18 2.39
CA GLY A 117 15.16 1.10 1.48
C GLY A 117 15.16 1.53 0.01
N PHE A 118 14.18 2.32 -0.41
CA PHE A 118 14.09 2.85 -1.78
C PHE A 118 15.09 3.98 -2.05
N ALA A 119 15.45 4.79 -1.04
CA ALA A 119 16.47 5.82 -1.18
C ALA A 119 17.84 5.24 -1.60
N GLY A 120 18.12 3.99 -1.22
CA GLY A 120 19.31 3.24 -1.63
C GLY A 120 19.25 2.63 -3.04
N LEU A 121 18.15 2.76 -3.77
CA LEU A 121 17.98 2.15 -5.10
C LEU A 121 18.18 3.19 -6.21
N GLU A 122 18.99 2.83 -7.21
CA GLU A 122 19.28 3.72 -8.35
C GLU A 122 18.07 3.87 -9.28
N ASN A 123 17.32 2.80 -9.50
CA ASN A 123 16.33 2.69 -10.56
C ASN A 123 14.89 2.38 -10.06
N ALA A 124 14.55 2.75 -8.82
CA ALA A 124 13.21 2.54 -8.28
C ALA A 124 12.66 3.76 -7.53
N VAL A 125 11.35 3.96 -7.59
CA VAL A 125 10.60 4.99 -6.86
C VAL A 125 9.47 4.32 -6.09
N LEU A 126 9.39 4.62 -4.79
CA LEU A 126 8.28 4.26 -3.93
C LEU A 126 7.14 5.25 -4.14
N GLU A 127 5.93 4.74 -4.36
CA GLU A 127 4.72 5.53 -4.39
C GLU A 127 3.83 5.15 -3.19
N LEU A 128 3.52 6.14 -2.36
CA LEU A 128 2.57 6.03 -1.25
C LEU A 128 1.30 6.80 -1.64
N LYS A 129 0.14 6.15 -1.51
CA LYS A 129 -1.16 6.78 -1.77
C LYS A 129 -2.06 6.58 -0.58
N THR A 130 -2.64 7.67 -0.10
CA THR A 130 -3.45 7.64 1.13
C THR A 130 -4.66 8.55 1.05
N LYS A 131 -5.65 8.32 1.93
CA LYS A 131 -6.64 9.32 2.32
C LYS A 131 -6.37 9.92 3.71
N SER A 132 -5.34 9.44 4.39
CA SER A 132 -5.02 9.83 5.76
C SER A 132 -4.22 11.13 5.85
N SER A 133 -4.22 11.70 7.06
CA SER A 133 -3.21 12.64 7.53
C SER A 133 -2.06 11.97 8.31
N VAL A 134 -1.95 10.64 8.25
CA VAL A 134 -0.91 9.88 8.97
C VAL A 134 0.42 10.01 8.22
N VAL A 135 1.16 11.07 8.53
CA VAL A 135 2.43 11.37 7.85
C VAL A 135 3.60 11.60 8.80
N ASP A 136 3.33 11.71 10.11
CA ASP A 136 4.35 12.06 11.11
C ASP A 136 5.56 11.10 11.08
N GLY A 137 5.31 9.81 10.85
CA GLY A 137 6.33 8.77 10.75
C GLY A 137 7.30 8.92 9.58
N ILE A 138 6.98 9.74 8.57
CA ILE A 138 7.78 9.89 7.35
C ILE A 138 8.38 11.29 7.17
N LEU A 139 7.96 12.30 7.94
CA LEU A 139 8.39 13.70 7.76
C LEU A 139 9.91 13.91 7.89
N GLY A 140 10.57 13.14 8.75
CA GLY A 140 12.02 13.23 8.99
C GLY A 140 12.87 12.26 8.17
N VAL A 141 12.25 11.42 7.34
CA VAL A 141 12.95 10.31 6.68
C VAL A 141 13.68 10.80 5.42
N LYS A 142 14.93 10.39 5.26
CA LYS A 142 15.77 10.76 4.11
C LYS A 142 15.39 9.98 2.86
N HIS A 143 14.38 10.46 2.13
CA HIS A 143 13.81 9.77 0.96
C HIS A 143 14.68 9.78 -0.30
N GLY A 144 15.76 10.58 -0.37
CA GLY A 144 16.71 10.58 -1.49
C GLY A 144 16.10 10.92 -2.87
N GLY A 145 14.94 11.59 -2.91
CA GLY A 145 14.20 11.83 -4.15
C GLY A 145 13.55 10.58 -4.75
N LYS A 146 13.49 9.45 -4.03
CA LYS A 146 12.97 8.15 -4.47
C LYS A 146 11.60 7.80 -3.89
N THR A 147 10.86 8.80 -3.43
CA THR A 147 9.52 8.61 -2.87
C THR A 147 8.57 9.68 -3.38
N VAL A 148 7.36 9.26 -3.77
CA VAL A 148 6.23 10.13 -4.10
C VAL A 148 5.10 9.80 -3.14
N VAL A 149 4.63 10.80 -2.40
CA VAL A 149 3.44 10.69 -1.55
C VAL A 149 2.28 11.39 -2.25
N SER A 150 1.11 10.78 -2.26
CA SER A 150 -0.07 11.31 -2.93
C SER A 150 -1.32 11.09 -2.09
N TRP A 151 -2.25 12.05 -2.19
CA TRP A 151 -3.52 12.02 -1.48
C TRP A 151 -4.65 11.80 -2.48
N SER A 152 -5.61 10.95 -2.12
CA SER A 152 -6.87 10.90 -2.86
C SER A 152 -7.70 12.12 -2.45
N LEU A 153 -8.22 12.84 -3.44
CA LEU A 153 -9.10 13.98 -3.23
C LEU A 153 -10.41 13.75 -3.94
N ASN A 154 -11.46 14.41 -3.44
CA ASN A 154 -12.78 14.36 -4.05
C ASN A 154 -13.55 15.65 -3.78
N THR A 155 -14.73 15.79 -4.37
CA THR A 155 -15.63 16.91 -4.07
C THR A 155 -16.11 16.82 -2.61
N PRO A 156 -16.38 17.96 -1.94
CA PRO A 156 -16.89 17.96 -0.57
C PRO A 156 -18.14 17.07 -0.39
N PHE A 157 -19.04 17.07 -1.39
CA PHE A 157 -20.24 16.24 -1.40
C PHE A 157 -19.93 14.74 -1.29
N ILE A 158 -18.94 14.25 -2.05
CA ILE A 158 -18.57 12.83 -2.03
C ILE A 158 -17.83 12.51 -0.73
N ILE A 159 -16.93 13.38 -0.27
CA ILE A 159 -16.19 13.19 0.98
C ILE A 159 -17.18 13.02 2.15
N GLU A 160 -18.11 13.95 2.31
CA GLU A 160 -19.08 13.97 3.42
C GLU A 160 -19.98 12.73 3.43
N ARG A 161 -20.42 12.26 2.26
CA ARG A 161 -21.42 11.18 2.16
C ARG A 161 -20.80 9.79 2.12
N GLU A 162 -19.70 9.66 1.40
CA GLU A 162 -19.18 8.37 0.96
C GLU A 162 -17.83 8.02 1.58
N GLU A 163 -17.01 8.98 2.05
CA GLU A 163 -15.63 8.76 2.54
C GLU A 163 -15.54 8.78 4.07
N ARG A 164 -16.28 7.89 4.74
CA ARG A 164 -16.35 7.91 6.21
C ARG A 164 -15.05 7.46 6.87
N GLY A 165 -14.61 8.26 7.85
CA GLY A 165 -13.48 7.96 8.73
C GLY A 165 -12.11 8.30 8.16
N THR A 166 -12.04 8.88 6.96
CA THR A 166 -10.79 9.28 6.28
C THR A 166 -10.19 10.56 6.85
#